data_AF-A0A7K2M2C7-F1
#
_entry.id   AF-A0A7K2M2C7-F1
#
_cell.length_a   1.000
_cell.length_b   1.000
_cell.length_c   1.000
_cell.angle_alpha   90.00
_cell.angle_beta   90.00
_cell.angle_gamma   90.00
#
_symmetry.space_group_name_H-M   'P 1'
#
loop_
_entity.id
_entity.type
_entity.pdbx_description
1 polymer ?
#
loop_
_entity_poly.entity_id
_entity_poly.type
_entity_poly.pdbx_seq_one_letter_code
_entity_poly.pdbx_strand_id
1 'polypeptide(L)' 'MTTTLEHPPVRQRSERAPQLVTGVLDIDRNGAGRLRGATCLPAPDDPQVPAALIRRHGLRKGDLVEGVPGERGGLTA' A
#
# COMPACT_ATOMS: atom_id res chain seq x y z
N MET A 1 8.08 -18.18 39.41
CA MET A 1 8.50 -18.45 38.01
C MET A 1 7.54 -17.69 37.10
N THR A 2 7.84 -16.43 36.78
CA THR A 2 7.04 -15.58 35.89
C THR A 2 7.54 -15.80 34.47
N THR A 3 6.72 -16.45 33.64
CA THR A 3 6.98 -16.65 32.21
C THR A 3 6.68 -15.34 31.48
N THR A 4 7.72 -14.67 31.00
CA THR A 4 7.65 -13.46 30.20
C THR A 4 6.84 -13.72 28.92
N LEU A 5 5.84 -12.87 28.66
CA LEU A 5 5.08 -12.89 27.42
C LEU A 5 5.95 -12.28 26.31
N GLU A 6 6.67 -13.13 25.57
CA GLU A 6 7.40 -12.75 24.37
C GLU A 6 6.38 -12.27 23.31
N HIS A 7 6.23 -10.97 23.20
CA HIS A 7 5.47 -10.36 22.10
C HIS A 7 6.32 -10.53 20.84
N PRO A 8 5.90 -11.31 19.83
CA PRO A 8 6.67 -11.43 18.59
C PRO A 8 6.84 -10.03 18.01
N PRO A 9 8.04 -9.68 17.51
CA PRO A 9 8.30 -8.33 17.02
C PRO A 9 7.29 -8.04 15.91
N VAL A 10 6.44 -7.04 16.16
CA VAL A 10 5.61 -6.41 15.15
C VAL A 10 6.55 -6.10 14.00
N ARG A 11 6.44 -6.87 12.92
CA ARG A 11 7.40 -6.88 11.82
C ARG A 11 7.61 -5.43 11.39
N GLN A 12 8.87 -5.01 11.48
CA GLN A 12 9.44 -3.71 11.14
C GLN A 12 9.08 -3.30 9.71
N ARG A 13 7.82 -2.97 9.46
CA ARG A 13 7.38 -2.46 8.17
C ARG A 13 7.88 -1.04 7.93
N SER A 14 8.37 -0.40 8.98
CA SER A 14 8.87 0.97 9.01
C SER A 14 10.36 1.12 8.68
N GLU A 15 11.12 0.02 8.51
CA GLU A 15 12.58 0.06 8.26
C GLU A 15 13.00 -0.42 6.86
N ARG A 16 12.05 -0.87 6.02
CA ARG A 16 12.37 -1.08 4.61
C ARG A 16 12.51 0.29 3.95
N ALA A 17 13.71 0.59 3.49
CA ALA A 17 13.97 1.64 2.51
C ALA A 17 12.83 1.66 1.47
N PRO A 18 12.40 2.84 0.99
CA PRO A 18 11.25 2.98 0.10
C PRO A 18 11.33 1.99 -1.06
N GLN A 19 10.66 0.85 -0.91
CA GLN A 19 10.75 -0.24 -1.87
C GLN A 19 9.67 0.03 -2.90
N LEU A 20 10.07 0.13 -4.18
CA LEU A 20 9.10 0.26 -5.26
C LEU A 20 8.13 -0.91 -5.16
N VAL A 21 6.85 -0.58 -5.04
CA VAL A 21 5.74 -1.52 -5.08
C VAL A 21 5.07 -1.36 -6.43
N THR A 22 4.85 -2.49 -7.08
CA THR A 22 4.10 -2.58 -8.33
C THR A 22 2.82 -3.36 -8.07
N GLY A 23 1.72 -2.89 -8.63
CA GLY A 23 0.45 -3.58 -8.48
C GLY A 23 -0.66 -2.93 -9.31
N VAL A 24 -1.84 -3.52 -9.21
CA VAL A 24 -3.01 -3.08 -9.97
C VAL A 24 -3.78 -2.04 -9.15
N LEU A 25 -4.06 -0.89 -9.74
CA LEU A 25 -4.86 0.14 -9.09
C LEU A 25 -6.32 -0.30 -9.00
N ASP A 26 -6.83 -0.41 -7.78
CA ASP A 26 -8.25 -0.57 -7.49
C ASP A 26 -8.80 0.74 -6.92
N ILE A 27 -9.81 1.31 -7.58
CA ILE A 27 -10.44 2.57 -7.15
C ILE A 27 -11.80 2.24 -6.56
N ASP A 28 -12.05 2.69 -5.34
CA ASP A 28 -13.34 2.56 -4.68
C ASP A 28 -14.38 3.58 -5.21
N ARG A 29 -15.63 3.44 -4.78
CA ARG A 29 -16.69 4.40 -5.17
C ARG A 29 -16.49 5.82 -4.61
N ASN A 30 -15.62 5.99 -3.63
CA ASN A 30 -15.31 7.28 -3.02
C ASN A 30 -14.10 7.97 -3.70
N GLY A 31 -13.50 7.33 -4.71
CA GLY A 31 -12.34 7.83 -5.44
C GLY A 31 -11.00 7.62 -4.73
N ALA A 32 -10.97 6.86 -3.63
CA ALA A 32 -9.75 6.41 -3.00
C ALA A 32 -9.22 5.18 -3.75
N GLY A 33 -7.95 5.23 -4.14
CA GLY A 33 -7.28 4.08 -4.76
C GLY A 33 -6.55 3.23 -3.74
N ARG A 34 -6.40 1.95 -4.03
CA ARG A 34 -5.45 1.05 -3.38
C ARG A 34 -4.70 0.25 -4.44
N LEU A 35 -3.42 0.03 -4.19
CA LEU A 35 -2.60 -0.81 -5.01
C LEU A 35 -2.77 -2.25 -4.56
N ARG A 36 -3.30 -3.11 -5.41
CA ARG A 36 -3.48 -4.54 -5.15
C ARG A 36 -2.27 -5.33 -5.64
N GLY A 37 -1.83 -6.30 -4.86
CA GLY A 37 -0.82 -7.27 -5.28
C GLY A 37 -1.29 -8.21 -6.41
N ALA A 38 -0.47 -9.20 -6.73
CA ALA A 38 -0.68 -10.11 -7.87
C ALA A 38 -2.02 -10.89 -7.84
N THR A 39 -2.61 -11.09 -6.67
CA THR A 39 -3.88 -11.80 -6.53
C THR A 39 -5.10 -10.92 -6.80
N CYS A 40 -4.92 -9.60 -6.92
CA CYS A 40 -6.01 -8.61 -7.03
C CYS A 40 -7.04 -8.70 -5.89
N LEU A 41 -6.69 -9.35 -4.78
CA LEU A 41 -7.54 -9.47 -3.60
C LEU A 41 -7.19 -8.41 -2.57
N PRO A 42 -8.15 -7.95 -1.75
CA PRO A 42 -7.86 -7.03 -0.67
C PRO A 42 -6.91 -7.63 0.36
N ALA A 43 -5.76 -6.99 0.56
CA ALA A 43 -4.84 -7.28 1.64
C ALA A 43 -4.77 -6.11 2.62
N PRO A 44 -4.52 -6.36 3.92
CA PRO A 44 -4.25 -5.29 4.89
C PRO A 44 -2.98 -4.51 4.54
N ASP A 45 -2.16 -5.09 3.68
CA ASP A 45 -0.85 -4.60 3.26
C ASP A 45 -0.88 -3.73 2.00
N ASP A 46 -2.06 -3.52 1.41
CA ASP A 46 -2.24 -2.76 0.18
C ASP A 46 -1.98 -1.26 0.39
N PRO A 47 -0.99 -0.66 -0.30
CA PRO A 47 -0.72 0.77 -0.25
C PRO A 47 -1.92 1.59 -0.71
N GLN A 48 -2.21 2.68 -0.01
CA GLN A 48 -3.24 3.62 -0.43
C GLN A 48 -2.72 4.54 -1.52
N VAL A 49 -3.49 4.74 -2.58
CA VAL A 49 -3.18 5.69 -3.65
C VAL A 49 -4.02 6.96 -3.44
N PRO A 50 -3.40 8.11 -3.12
CA PRO A 50 -4.13 9.36 -2.95
C PRO A 50 -4.89 9.74 -4.22
N ALA A 51 -6.14 10.21 -4.07
CA ALA A 51 -6.98 10.65 -5.20
C ALA A 51 -6.31 11.77 -6.03
N ALA A 52 -5.45 12.58 -5.42
CA ALA A 52 -4.66 13.59 -6.12
C ALA A 52 -3.70 12.98 -7.15
N LEU A 53 -3.02 11.88 -6.83
CA LEU A 53 -2.13 11.18 -7.77
C LEU A 53 -2.92 10.50 -8.89
N ILE A 54 -4.05 9.87 -8.56
CA ILE A 54 -4.96 9.27 -9.54
C ILE A 54 -5.39 10.31 -10.57
N ARG A 55 -5.84 11.48 -10.11
CA ARG A 55 -6.27 12.58 -10.99
C ARG A 55 -5.11 13.18 -11.79
N ARG A 56 -3.96 13.41 -11.15
CA ARG A 56 -2.78 14.00 -11.78
C ARG A 56 -2.24 13.15 -12.93
N HIS A 57 -2.25 11.83 -12.76
CA HIS A 57 -1.73 10.89 -13.76
C HIS A 57 -2.83 10.25 -14.62
N GLY A 58 -4.10 10.62 -14.42
CA GLY A 58 -5.22 10.08 -15.18
C GLY A 58 -5.46 8.58 -14.97
N LEU A 59 -5.06 8.04 -13.82
CA LEU A 59 -5.10 6.61 -13.53
C LEU A 59 -6.55 6.11 -13.43
N ARG A 60 -6.77 4.89 -13.92
CA ARG A 60 -8.06 4.19 -13.89
C ARG A 60 -7.93 2.87 -13.15
N LYS A 61 -9.08 2.35 -12.72
CA LYS A 61 -9.15 1.01 -12.12
C LYS A 61 -8.65 -0.03 -13.12
N GLY A 62 -7.72 -0.87 -12.69
CA GLY A 62 -7.07 -1.88 -13.52
C GLY A 62 -5.70 -1.47 -14.05
N ASP A 63 -5.30 -0.20 -13.92
CA ASP A 63 -3.99 0.25 -14.39
C ASP A 63 -2.87 -0.39 -13.54
N LEU A 64 -1.80 -0.79 -14.21
CA LEU A 64 -0.56 -1.21 -13.54
C LEU A 64 0.18 0.05 -13.09
N VAL A 65 0.32 0.19 -11.78
CA VAL A 65 0.98 1.33 -11.16
C VAL A 65 2.20 0.84 -10.40
N GLU A 66 3.30 1.54 -10.59
CA GLU A 66 4.51 1.39 -9.80
C GLU A 66 4.72 2.67 -9.00
N GLY A 67 5.06 2.54 -7.71
CA GLY A 67 5.28 3.69 -6.87
C GLY A 67 5.98 3.35 -5.58
N VAL A 68 6.34 4.40 -4.85
CA VAL A 68 7.01 4.27 -3.55
C VAL A 68 5.98 4.47 -2.44
N PRO A 69 5.80 3.50 -1.52
CA PRO A 69 4.97 3.73 -0.35
C PRO A 69 5.74 4.64 0.62
N GLY A 70 5.13 5.77 0.98
CA GLY A 70 5.64 6.65 2.03
C GLY A 70 5.45 6.04 3.42
N GLU A 71 6.01 6.70 4.44
CA GLU A 71 6.06 6.18 5.83
C GLU A 71 4.69 5.85 6.45
N ARG A 72 3.60 6.44 5.93
CA ARG A 72 2.22 6.20 6.37
C ARG A 72 1.45 5.21 5.50
N GLY A 73 2.12 4.46 4.62
CA GLY A 73 1.50 3.46 3.74
C GLY A 73 0.76 4.03 2.53
N GLY A 74 0.86 5.33 2.27
CA GLY A 74 0.33 5.98 1.08
C GLY A 74 1.39 6.12 -0.01
N LEU A 75 1.03 5.93 -1.27
CA LEU A 75 1.93 6.16 -2.41
C LEU A 75 2.30 7.65 -2.51
N THR A 76 3.59 7.90 -2.64
CA THR A 76 4.17 9.20 -2.99
C THR A 76 4.66 9.16 -4.43
N ALA A 77 4.54 10.28 -5.15
CA ALA A 77 5.04 10.44 -6.52
C ALA A 77 6.47 10.99 -6.55
#